data_AF-A0A7X7I7N9-F1
#
_entry.id   AF-A0A7X7I7N9-F1
#
_cell.length_a   1.000
_cell.length_b   1.000
_cell.length_c   1.000
_cell.angle_alpha   90.00
_cell.angle_beta   90.00
_cell.angle_gamma   90.00
#
_symmetry.space_group_name_H-M   'P 1'
#
loop_
_entity.id
_entity.type
_entity.pdbx_description
1 polymer ?
#
loop_
_entity_poly.entity_id
_entity_poly.type
_entity_poly.pdbx_seq_one_letter_code
_entity_poly.pdbx_strand_id
1 'polypeptide(L)'
;MSYTATNHPSEEILVGCALDEIDAEVAKHISECDTCNEFVKDIRAIEKDIETIGEAEIPEYLNKKVLSITKMNRPGNYLQSFLQNWYKNPFFYGMLTILAVILSYIVFEVFMQ
;
A
#
# COMPACT_ATOMS: atom_id res chain seq x y z
N MET A 1 5.32 -14.26 -26.42
CA MET A 1 4.26 -14.44 -27.44
C MET A 1 4.64 -13.46 -28.54
N SER A 2 4.96 -13.89 -29.75
CA SER A 2 5.62 -13.00 -30.72
C SER A 2 4.72 -11.82 -31.13
N TYR A 3 5.09 -10.61 -30.70
CA TYR A 3 4.46 -9.36 -31.14
C TYR A 3 4.93 -9.02 -32.55
N THR A 4 4.05 -8.46 -33.38
CA THR A 4 4.35 -8.07 -34.77
C THR A 4 3.80 -6.67 -35.03
N ALA A 5 4.17 -6.02 -36.13
CA ALA A 5 3.68 -4.68 -36.47
C ALA A 5 2.13 -4.56 -36.56
N THR A 6 1.42 -5.69 -36.66
CA THR A 6 -0.05 -5.77 -36.66
C THR A 6 -0.61 -6.40 -35.38
N ASN A 7 0.24 -6.83 -34.45
CA ASN A 7 -0.12 -7.47 -33.19
C ASN A 7 0.59 -6.74 -32.05
N HIS A 8 -0.05 -5.70 -31.55
CA HIS A 8 0.47 -4.83 -30.51
C HIS A 8 0.31 -5.50 -29.13
N PRO A 9 1.27 -5.30 -28.21
CA PRO A 9 1.08 -5.62 -26.80
C PRO A 9 -0.15 -4.88 -26.24
N SER A 10 -0.77 -5.44 -25.20
CA SER A 10 -1.87 -4.75 -24.52
C SER A 10 -1.36 -3.46 -23.85
N GLU A 11 -2.27 -2.51 -23.64
CA GLU A 11 -1.95 -1.24 -22.96
C GLU A 11 -1.35 -1.49 -21.58
N GLU A 12 -1.86 -2.48 -20.83
CA GLU A 12 -1.31 -2.88 -19.52
C GLU A 12 0.17 -3.27 -19.59
N ILE A 13 0.57 -4.01 -20.63
CA ILE A 13 1.95 -4.44 -20.84
C ILE A 13 2.85 -3.26 -21.25
N LEU A 14 2.34 -2.35 -22.07
CA LEU A 14 3.07 -1.14 -22.47
C LEU A 14 3.26 -0.18 -21.29
N VAL A 15 2.25 -0.06 -20.42
CA VAL A 15 2.33 0.72 -19.16
C VAL A 15 3.36 0.09 -18.22
N GLY A 16 3.34 -1.23 -18.04
CA GLY A 16 4.35 -1.92 -17.22
C GLY A 16 5.77 -1.66 -17.73
N CYS A 17 5.98 -1.75 -19.05
CA CYS A 17 7.28 -1.47 -19.68
C CYS A 17 7.70 0.02 -19.56
N ALA A 18 6.74 0.94 -19.48
CA ALA A 18 7.03 2.36 -19.24
C ALA A 18 7.53 2.60 -17.80
N LEU A 19 6.97 1.87 -16.82
CA LEU A 19 7.21 1.96 -15.37
C LEU A 19 8.27 0.97 -14.85
N ASP A 20 9.31 0.69 -15.65
CA ASP A 20 10.46 -0.19 -15.33
C ASP A 20 10.21 -1.71 -15.21
N GLU A 21 9.03 -2.24 -15.57
CA GLU A 21 8.86 -3.69 -15.79
C GLU A 21 9.29 -4.09 -17.21
N ILE A 22 10.60 -4.13 -17.43
CA ILE A 22 11.18 -4.34 -18.77
C ILE A 22 11.13 -5.82 -19.16
N ASP A 23 10.18 -6.17 -20.03
CA ASP A 23 10.22 -7.41 -20.82
C ASP A 23 11.04 -7.17 -22.11
N ALA A 24 12.05 -8.01 -22.34
CA ALA A 24 12.94 -7.92 -23.50
C ALA A 24 12.21 -8.11 -24.85
N GLU A 25 11.13 -8.92 -24.89
CA GLU A 25 10.32 -9.14 -26.09
C GLU A 25 9.52 -7.88 -26.45
N VAL A 26 8.98 -7.20 -25.44
CA VAL A 26 8.20 -5.96 -25.58
C VAL A 26 9.11 -4.79 -25.93
N ALA A 27 10.28 -4.69 -25.30
CA ALA A 27 11.28 -3.65 -25.60
C ALA A 27 11.73 -3.70 -27.07
N LYS A 28 11.94 -4.91 -27.61
CA LYS A 28 12.25 -5.09 -29.02
C LYS A 28 11.11 -4.62 -29.91
N HIS A 29 9.88 -5.01 -29.61
CA HIS A 29 8.71 -4.56 -30.37
C HIS A 29 8.56 -3.02 -30.36
N ILE A 30 8.75 -2.38 -29.20
CA ILE A 30 8.71 -0.92 -29.07
C ILE A 30 9.75 -0.24 -29.96
N SER A 31 10.95 -0.83 -30.11
CA SER A 31 11.98 -0.27 -30.99
C SER A 31 11.63 -0.35 -32.49
N GLU A 32 10.74 -1.26 -32.87
CA GLU A 32 10.33 -1.53 -34.26
C GLU A 32 8.97 -0.90 -34.61
N CYS A 33 8.16 -0.51 -33.61
CA CYS A 33 6.80 -0.02 -33.78
C CYS A 33 6.67 1.42 -33.26
N ASP A 34 6.60 2.39 -34.18
CA ASP A 34 6.51 3.81 -33.86
C ASP A 34 5.31 4.15 -32.96
N THR A 35 4.15 3.54 -33.21
CA THR A 35 2.93 3.77 -32.41
C THR A 35 3.11 3.35 -30.95
N CYS A 36 3.68 2.16 -30.71
CA CYS A 36 3.93 1.67 -29.35
C CYS A 36 5.01 2.49 -28.65
N ASN A 37 6.00 2.99 -29.41
CA ASN A 37 7.05 3.87 -28.91
C ASN A 37 6.52 5.23 -28.49
N GLU A 38 5.64 5.83 -29.28
CA GLU A 38 4.97 7.10 -28.94
C GLU A 38 4.14 6.95 -27.67
N PHE A 39 3.34 5.88 -27.56
CA PHE A 39 2.54 5.60 -26.37
C PHE A 39 3.39 5.46 -25.09
N VAL A 40 4.50 4.72 -25.14
CA VAL A 40 5.41 4.54 -24.00
C VAL A 40 6.10 5.86 -23.62
N LYS A 41 6.45 6.69 -24.61
CA LYS A 41 7.03 8.02 -24.35
C LYS A 41 6.06 8.95 -23.66
N ASP A 42 4.79 8.94 -24.07
CA ASP A 42 3.74 9.75 -23.44
C ASP A 42 3.56 9.37 -21.97
N ILE A 43 3.54 8.06 -21.67
CA ILE A 43 3.44 7.59 -20.27
C ILE A 43 4.65 8.04 -19.45
N ARG A 44 5.88 7.93 -19.97
CA ARG A 44 7.09 8.41 -19.29
C ARG A 44 7.12 9.92 -19.10
N ALA A 45 6.55 10.68 -20.05
CA ALA A 45 6.41 12.12 -19.90
C ALA A 45 5.45 12.46 -18.76
N ILE A 46 4.31 11.77 -18.67
CA ILE A 46 3.35 11.91 -17.56
C ILE A 46 3.97 11.52 -16.22
N GLU A 47 4.70 10.41 -16.16
CA GLU A 47 5.43 9.97 -14.95
C GLU A 47 6.39 11.06 -14.48
N LYS A 48 7.20 11.60 -15.39
CA LYS A 48 8.13 12.69 -15.08
C LYS A 48 7.42 13.96 -14.64
N ASP A 49 6.30 14.30 -15.28
CA ASP A 49 5.47 15.43 -14.89
C ASP A 49 4.95 15.25 -13.45
N ILE A 50 4.52 14.03 -13.10
CA ILE A 50 4.11 13.65 -11.74
C ILE A 50 5.28 13.74 -10.75
N GLU A 51 6.48 13.28 -11.11
CA GLU A 51 7.68 13.43 -10.26
C GLU A 51 8.03 14.90 -10.00
N THR A 52 7.85 15.77 -11.01
CA THR A 52 8.04 17.22 -10.83
C THR A 52 6.95 17.89 -10.01
N ILE A 53 5.77 17.27 -9.89
CA ILE A 53 4.81 17.59 -8.83
C ILE A 53 5.36 16.96 -7.55
N GLY A 54 6.51 17.49 -7.08
CA GLY A 54 7.19 17.01 -5.88
C GLY A 54 6.18 16.90 -4.75
N GLU A 55 6.29 15.82 -3.96
CA GLU A 55 5.35 15.44 -2.89
C GLU A 55 4.78 16.69 -2.22
N ALA A 56 3.61 17.14 -2.68
CA ALA A 56 2.95 18.25 -2.05
C ALA A 56 2.57 17.71 -0.68
N GLU A 57 3.33 18.10 0.35
CA GLU A 57 3.02 17.78 1.74
C GLU A 57 1.55 18.07 1.92
N ILE A 58 0.75 17.00 2.07
CA ILE A 58 -0.69 17.14 2.24
C ILE A 58 -0.85 18.02 3.47
N PRO A 59 -1.43 19.23 3.34
CA PRO A 59 -1.54 20.14 4.46
C PRO A 59 -2.17 19.43 5.65
N GLU A 60 -1.56 19.55 6.83
CA GLU A 60 -1.92 18.76 8.01
C GLU A 60 -3.43 18.85 8.34
N TYR A 61 -4.06 19.98 8.02
CA TYR A 61 -5.51 20.20 8.17
C TYR A 61 -6.36 19.30 7.25
N LEU A 62 -5.92 19.00 6.03
CA LEU A 62 -6.60 18.09 5.11
C LEU A 62 -6.42 16.64 5.56
N ASN A 63 -5.23 16.25 6.02
CA ASN A 63 -4.99 14.93 6.57
C ASN A 63 -5.86 14.67 7.82
N LYS A 64 -5.93 15.63 8.76
CA LYS A 64 -6.84 15.56 9.92
C LYS A 64 -8.31 15.46 9.50
N LYS A 65 -8.73 16.16 8.43
CA LYS A 65 -10.09 16.11 7.90
C LYS A 65 -10.41 14.75 7.29
N VAL A 66 -9.51 14.18 6.48
CA VAL A 66 -9.66 12.83 5.91
C VAL A 66 -9.68 11.76 7.00
N LEU A 67 -8.80 11.86 8.00
CA LEU A 67 -8.80 10.97 9.17
C LEU A 67 -10.09 11.07 9.99
N SER A 68 -10.68 12.27 10.10
CA SER A 68 -11.97 12.44 10.80
C SER A 68 -13.14 11.79 10.07
N ILE A 69 -13.17 11.89 8.74
CA ILE A 69 -14.21 11.27 7.90
C ILE A 69 -14.07 9.74 7.91
N THR A 70 -12.84 9.23 7.80
CA THR A 70 -12.57 7.79 7.84
C THR A 70 -12.78 7.18 9.22
N LYS A 71 -12.51 7.91 10.32
CA LYS A 71 -12.87 7.48 11.69
C LYS A 71 -14.37 7.43 11.91
N MET A 72 -15.15 8.34 11.31
CA MET A 72 -16.61 8.34 11.45
C MET A 72 -17.28 7.19 10.67
N ASN A 73 -16.66 6.70 9.60
CA ASN A 73 -17.28 5.73 8.68
C ASN A 73 -16.86 4.26 8.87
N ARG A 74 -16.05 3.91 9.88
CA ARG A 74 -15.74 2.50 10.17
C ARG A 74 -16.34 2.04 11.50
N PRO A 75 -17.59 1.53 11.49
CA PRO A 75 -18.00 0.59 12.53
C PRO A 75 -17.21 -0.71 12.30
N GLY A 76 -16.14 -0.91 13.07
CA GLY A 76 -15.52 -2.22 13.23
C GLY A 76 -14.12 -2.35 12.65
N ASN A 77 -13.11 -1.95 13.42
CA ASN A 77 -11.78 -2.60 13.41
C ASN A 77 -11.04 -2.31 14.72
N TYR A 78 -11.70 -2.60 15.85
CA TYR A 78 -11.10 -2.50 17.18
C TYR A 78 -9.84 -3.38 17.29
N LEU A 79 -9.88 -4.57 16.70
CA LEU A 79 -8.74 -5.49 16.63
C LEU A 79 -7.54 -4.90 15.89
N GLN A 80 -7.75 -4.26 14.74
CA GLN A 80 -6.64 -3.69 13.98
C GLN A 80 -6.00 -2.52 14.73
N SER A 81 -6.81 -1.68 15.37
CA SER A 81 -6.33 -0.57 16.21
C SER A 81 -5.61 -1.09 17.46
N PHE A 82 -6.11 -2.19 18.05
CA PHE A 82 -5.50 -2.86 19.18
C PHE A 82 -4.14 -3.48 18.82
N LEU A 83 -4.05 -4.20 17.69
CA LEU A 83 -2.79 -4.79 17.21
C LEU A 83 -1.74 -3.71 16.93
N GLN A 84 -2.14 -2.59 16.31
CA GLN A 84 -1.23 -1.49 16.03
C GLN A 84 -0.74 -0.80 17.31
N ASN A 85 -1.61 -0.62 18.32
CA ASN A 85 -1.23 -0.09 19.62
C ASN A 85 -0.36 -1.06 20.42
N TRP A 86 -0.63 -2.36 20.32
CA TRP A 86 0.18 -3.40 20.95
C TRP A 86 1.59 -3.42 20.40
N TYR A 87 1.76 -3.33 19.07
CA TYR A 87 3.06 -3.27 18.42
C TYR A 87 3.87 -2.02 18.81
N LYS A 88 3.19 -0.89 19.06
CA LYS A 88 3.87 0.35 19.52
C LYS A 88 4.42 0.23 20.95
N ASN A 89 3.78 -0.53 21.84
CA ASN A 89 4.15 -0.60 23.25
C ASN A 89 4.17 -2.04 23.79
N PRO A 90 4.99 -2.94 23.24
CA PRO A 90 4.91 -4.38 23.54
C PRO A 90 5.12 -4.70 25.03
N PHE A 91 5.98 -3.93 25.71
CA PHE A 91 6.31 -4.13 27.12
C PHE A 91 5.12 -3.88 28.07
N PHE A 92 4.35 -2.80 27.83
CA PHE A 92 3.22 -2.43 28.68
C PHE A 92 2.10 -3.48 28.61
N TYR A 93 1.78 -3.93 27.39
CA TYR A 93 0.78 -4.97 27.18
C TYR A 93 1.25 -6.33 27.72
N GLY A 94 2.54 -6.65 27.62
CA GLY A 94 3.11 -7.85 28.25
C GLY A 94 3.04 -7.84 29.77
N MET A 95 3.27 -6.68 30.41
CA MET A 95 3.07 -6.56 31.87
C MET A 95 1.61 -6.75 32.26
N LEU A 96 0.67 -6.15 31.51
CA LEU A 96 -0.76 -6.29 31.77
C LEU A 96 -1.26 -7.73 31.66
N THR A 97 -0.78 -8.49 30.67
CA THR A 97 -1.19 -9.90 30.52
C THR A 97 -0.70 -10.76 31.67
N ILE A 98 0.55 -10.57 32.11
CA ILE A 98 1.09 -11.29 33.28
C ILE A 98 0.27 -10.96 34.54
N LEU A 99 -0.05 -9.68 34.74
CA LEU A 99 -0.83 -9.22 35.88
C LEU A 99 -2.26 -9.80 35.86
N ALA A 100 -2.88 -9.89 34.67
CA ALA A 100 -4.17 -10.53 34.49
C ALA A 100 -4.15 -12.03 34.84
N VAL A 101 -3.11 -12.76 34.44
CA VAL A 101 -2.95 -14.18 34.78
C VAL A 101 -2.80 -14.37 36.28
N ILE A 102 -1.96 -13.57 36.95
CA ILE A 102 -1.78 -13.63 38.40
C ILE A 102 -3.10 -13.36 39.13
N LEU A 103 -3.85 -12.33 38.72
CA LEU A 103 -5.15 -12.03 39.32
C LEU A 103 -6.15 -13.16 39.09
N SER A 104 -6.19 -13.75 37.90
CA SER A 104 -7.09 -14.87 37.61
C SER A 104 -6.79 -16.10 38.47
N TYR A 105 -5.51 -16.35 38.75
CA TYR A 105 -5.08 -17.43 39.62
C TYR A 105 -5.49 -17.19 41.08
N ILE A 106 -5.29 -15.97 41.60
CA ILE A 106 -5.71 -15.60 42.96
C ILE A 106 -7.22 -15.74 43.11
N VAL A 107 -8.00 -15.26 42.12
CA VAL A 107 -9.46 -15.41 42.13
C VAL A 107 -9.84 -16.90 42.13
N PHE A 108 -9.22 -17.70 41.27
CA PHE A 108 -9.48 -19.14 41.21
C PHE A 108 -9.18 -19.83 42.55
N GLU A 109 -8.05 -19.52 43.19
CA GLU A 109 -7.67 -20.08 44.48
C GLU A 109 -8.71 -19.72 45.57
N VAL A 110 -9.13 -18.45 45.64
CA VAL A 110 -10.13 -17.97 46.60
C VAL A 110 -11.50 -18.63 46.41
N PHE A 111 -11.90 -18.95 45.19
CA PHE A 111 -13.20 -19.58 44.90
C PHE A 111 -13.19 -21.11 45.05
N MET A 112 -12.02 -21.75 44.99
CA MET A 112 -11.85 -23.20 45.13
C MET A 112 -11.53 -23.64 46.57
N GLN A 113 -11.36 -22.68 47.48
CA GLN A 113 -11.13 -22.88 48.91
C GLN A 113 -12.45 -22.76 49.69
#